data_AF-A0A2H0TG84-F1
#
_entry.id   AF-A0A2H0TG84-F1
#
_cell.length_a   1.000
_cell.length_b   1.000
_cell.length_c   1.000
_cell.angle_alpha   90.00
_cell.angle_beta   90.00
_cell.angle_gamma   90.00
#
_symmetry.space_group_name_H-M   'P 1'
#
loop_
_entity.id
_entity.type
_entity.pdbx_description
1 polymer ?
#
loop_
_entity_poly.entity_id
_entity_poly.type
_entity_poly.pdbx_seq_one_letter_code
_entity_poly.pdbx_strand_id
1 'polypeptide(L)'
;MWPDAVVFGIVARISEASFFEIIAQTGIVVFSVISAILIARKNKWGQIFGLAATPFWFMTSVIHNQWGIFILTVFYFFVWIYGIYNWFYKKRDLCG
;
A
#
# COMPACT_ATOMS: atom_id res chain seq x y z
N MET A 1 29.19 13.04 -18.88
CA MET A 1 27.75 12.79 -19.15
C MET A 1 27.05 14.12 -18.87
N TRP A 2 26.47 14.75 -19.89
CA TRP A 2 25.95 16.11 -19.78
C TRP A 2 24.67 16.14 -18.90
N PRO A 3 24.46 17.17 -18.06
CA PRO A 3 23.34 17.24 -17.10
C PRO A 3 21.94 17.24 -17.76
N ASP A 4 21.85 17.75 -18.97
CA ASP A 4 20.64 17.87 -19.77
C ASP A 4 20.06 16.50 -20.17
N ALA A 5 20.89 15.53 -20.53
CA ALA A 5 20.44 14.18 -20.87
C ALA A 5 19.85 13.43 -19.66
N VAL A 6 20.34 13.70 -18.45
CA VAL A 6 19.80 13.14 -17.20
C VAL A 6 18.46 13.78 -16.87
N VAL A 7 18.35 15.10 -16.98
CA VAL A 7 17.09 15.83 -16.76
C VAL A 7 16.05 15.41 -17.79
N PHE A 8 16.40 15.31 -19.08
CA PHE A 8 15.50 14.79 -20.11
C PHE A 8 15.07 13.35 -19.85
N GLY A 9 15.98 12.48 -19.42
CA GLY A 9 15.63 11.11 -19.04
C GLY A 9 14.68 11.03 -17.85
N ILE A 10 14.84 11.90 -16.85
CA ILE A 10 13.93 12.01 -15.69
C ILE A 10 12.58 12.57 -16.13
N VAL A 11 12.54 13.65 -16.90
CA VAL A 11 11.32 14.30 -17.37
C VAL A 11 10.54 13.38 -18.32
N ALA A 12 11.21 12.69 -19.25
CA ALA A 12 10.59 11.72 -20.14
C ALA A 12 9.97 10.55 -19.35
N ARG A 13 10.66 10.05 -18.33
CA ARG A 13 10.15 8.97 -17.48
C ARG A 13 8.97 9.40 -16.59
N ILE A 14 8.92 10.68 -16.18
CA ILE A 14 7.77 11.27 -15.46
C ILE A 14 6.57 11.47 -16.41
N SER A 15 6.83 11.79 -17.68
CA SER A 15 5.80 12.03 -18.70
C SER A 15 5.04 10.78 -19.15
N GLU A 16 5.56 9.58 -18.88
CA GLU A 16 4.95 8.31 -19.33
C GLU A 16 4.21 7.55 -18.24
N ALA A 17 4.08 8.12 -17.03
CA ALA A 17 3.28 7.50 -15.98
C ALA A 17 1.83 7.36 -16.45
N SER A 18 1.37 6.12 -16.62
CA SER A 18 0.02 5.87 -17.07
C SER A 18 -0.98 6.41 -16.04
N PHE A 19 -2.15 6.86 -16.48
CA PHE A 19 -3.21 7.34 -15.59
C PHE A 19 -3.54 6.33 -14.47
N PHE A 20 -3.48 5.04 -14.78
CA PHE A 20 -3.69 3.95 -13.82
C PHE A 20 -2.60 3.88 -12.74
N GLU A 21 -1.34 4.16 -13.08
CA GLU A 21 -0.25 4.23 -12.10
C GLU A 21 -0.46 5.38 -11.11
N ILE A 22 -0.92 6.53 -11.61
CA ILE A 22 -1.20 7.69 -10.74
C ILE A 22 -2.30 7.33 -9.74
N ILE A 23 -3.38 6.69 -10.20
CA ILE A 23 -4.45 6.21 -9.31
C ILE A 23 -3.89 5.20 -8.30
N ALA A 24 -3.09 4.25 -8.75
CA ALA A 24 -2.52 3.22 -7.88
C ALA A 24 -1.61 3.81 -6.80
N GLN A 25 -0.68 4.67 -7.18
CA GLN A 25 0.25 5.31 -6.24
C GLN A 25 -0.49 6.25 -5.28
N THR A 26 -1.48 7.00 -5.76
CA THR A 26 -2.32 7.85 -4.90
C THR A 26 -3.11 7.01 -3.90
N GLY A 27 -3.72 5.91 -4.37
CA GLY A 27 -4.41 4.95 -3.51
C GLY A 27 -3.48 4.36 -2.44
N ILE A 28 -2.29 3.91 -2.84
CA ILE A 28 -1.27 3.40 -1.90
C ILE A 28 -1.02 4.41 -0.79
N VAL A 29 -0.71 5.66 -1.13
CA VAL A 29 -0.37 6.68 -0.14
C VAL A 29 -1.57 6.97 0.78
N VAL A 30 -2.73 7.25 0.21
CA VAL A 30 -3.92 7.64 1.00
C VAL A 30 -4.35 6.52 1.93
N PHE A 31 -4.53 5.29 1.43
CA PHE A 31 -5.00 4.17 2.23
C PHE A 31 -3.93 3.70 3.24
N SER A 32 -2.66 3.67 2.85
CA SER A 32 -1.57 3.20 3.74
C SER A 32 -1.28 4.19 4.87
N VAL A 33 -1.30 5.50 4.61
CA VAL A 33 -1.10 6.52 5.66
C VAL A 33 -2.27 6.51 6.65
N ILE A 34 -3.52 6.47 6.15
CA ILE A 34 -4.69 6.38 7.03
C ILE A 34 -4.62 5.09 7.86
N SER A 35 -4.28 3.96 7.24
CA SER A 35 -4.07 2.69 7.95
C SER A 35 -3.03 2.83 9.07
N ALA A 36 -1.84 3.35 8.78
CA ALA A 36 -0.75 3.50 9.73
C ALA A 36 -1.16 4.38 10.94
N ILE A 37 -1.80 5.52 10.69
CA ILE A 37 -2.28 6.42 11.75
C ILE A 37 -3.32 5.71 12.63
N LEU A 38 -4.29 5.01 12.02
CA LEU A 38 -5.34 4.33 12.76
C LEU A 38 -4.79 3.15 13.58
N ILE A 39 -3.82 2.40 13.04
CA ILE A 39 -3.15 1.31 13.75
C ILE A 39 -2.38 1.85 14.96
N ALA A 40 -1.62 2.94 14.78
CA ALA A 40 -0.90 3.60 15.87
C ALA A 40 -1.85 4.09 16.98
N ARG A 41 -3.07 4.50 16.62
CA ARG A 41 -4.13 4.90 17.54
C ARG A 41 -4.94 3.73 18.12
N LYS A 42 -4.51 2.48 17.90
CA LYS A 42 -5.23 1.26 18.30
C LYS A 42 -6.69 1.27 17.85
N ASN A 43 -6.95 1.76 16.64
CA ASN A 43 -8.28 1.85 16.06
C ASN A 43 -8.55 0.64 15.15
N LYS A 44 -9.69 -0.02 15.36
CA LYS A 44 -10.17 -1.18 14.59
C LYS A 44 -10.21 -0.96 13.08
N TRP A 45 -10.43 0.28 12.62
CA TRP A 45 -10.49 0.61 11.20
C TRP A 45 -9.14 0.57 10.49
N GLY A 46 -8.02 0.64 11.22
CA GLY A 46 -6.69 0.70 10.60
C GLY A 46 -6.37 -0.51 9.73
N GLN A 47 -6.80 -1.70 10.15
CA GLN A 47 -6.61 -2.94 9.39
C GLN A 47 -7.45 -2.97 8.10
N ILE A 48 -8.63 -2.33 8.10
CA ILE A 48 -9.52 -2.22 6.94
C ILE A 48 -8.91 -1.30 5.87
N PHE A 49 -8.36 -0.16 6.27
CA PHE A 49 -7.64 0.74 5.35
C PHE A 49 -6.37 0.08 4.78
N GLY A 50 -5.67 -0.73 5.59
CA GLY A 50 -4.53 -1.53 5.12
C GLY A 50 -4.95 -2.54 4.07
N LEU A 51 -6.07 -3.25 4.29
CA LEU A 51 -6.63 -4.16 3.30
C LEU A 51 -7.04 -3.43 2.01
N ALA A 52 -7.64 -2.24 2.11
CA ALA A 52 -8.01 -1.41 0.97
C ALA A 52 -6.79 -0.89 0.17
N ALA A 53 -5.62 -0.75 0.79
CA ALA A 53 -4.38 -0.39 0.09
C ALA A 53 -3.83 -1.56 -0.76
N THR A 54 -4.08 -2.80 -0.34
CA THR A 54 -3.58 -4.04 -0.97
C THR A 54 -3.81 -4.14 -2.49
N PRO A 55 -5.01 -3.89 -3.05
CA PRO A 55 -5.21 -3.95 -4.51
C PRO A 55 -4.32 -2.95 -5.27
N PHE A 56 -4.05 -1.78 -4.70
CA PHE A 56 -3.18 -0.79 -5.34
C PHE A 56 -1.70 -1.21 -5.30
N TRP A 57 -1.24 -1.76 -4.17
CA TRP A 57 0.08 -2.38 -4.05
C TRP A 57 0.25 -3.57 -5.02
N PHE A 58 -0.80 -4.36 -5.20
CA PHE A 58 -0.79 -5.49 -6.13
C PHE A 58 -0.66 -4.99 -7.58
N MET A 59 -1.52 -4.06 -8.01
CA MET A 59 -1.49 -3.49 -9.37
C MET A 59 -0.12 -2.89 -9.71
N THR A 60 0.42 -2.03 -8.84
CA THR A 60 1.73 -1.39 -9.09
C THR A 60 2.87 -2.42 -9.15
N SER A 61 2.83 -3.43 -8.29
CA SER A 61 3.90 -4.44 -8.24
C SER A 61 3.96 -5.32 -9.49
N VAL A 62 2.80 -5.66 -10.07
CA VAL A 62 2.72 -6.45 -11.30
C VAL A 62 3.14 -5.61 -12.50
N ILE A 63 2.64 -4.37 -12.62
CA ILE A 63 2.97 -3.47 -13.74
C ILE A 63 4.48 -3.18 -13.79
N HIS A 64 5.11 -2.96 -12.64
CA HIS A 64 6.54 -2.65 -12.56
C HIS A 64 7.45 -3.86 -12.33
N ASN A 65 6.93 -5.09 -12.46
CA ASN A 65 7.70 -6.34 -12.27
C ASN A 65 8.43 -6.43 -10.90
N GLN A 66 7.86 -5.83 -9.85
CA GLN A 66 8.42 -5.80 -8.51
C GLN A 66 7.99 -7.04 -7.72
N TRP A 67 8.51 -8.22 -8.08
CA TRP A 67 8.11 -9.50 -7.50
C TRP A 67 8.30 -9.59 -5.98
N GLY A 68 9.30 -8.92 -5.42
CA GLY A 68 9.47 -8.83 -3.96
C GLY A 68 8.30 -8.10 -3.28
N ILE A 69 7.84 -7.00 -3.86
CA ILE A 69 6.69 -6.23 -3.36
C ILE A 69 5.39 -7.00 -3.59
N PHE A 70 5.28 -7.71 -4.70
CA PHE A 70 4.14 -8.58 -4.98
C PHE A 70 3.96 -9.63 -3.88
N ILE A 71 5.01 -10.38 -3.56
CA ILE A 71 4.99 -11.40 -2.50
C ILE A 71 4.66 -10.75 -1.14
N LEU A 72 5.29 -9.62 -0.82
CA LEU A 72 5.01 -8.88 0.41
C LEU A 72 3.53 -8.47 0.52
N THR A 73 2.94 -8.04 -0.60
CA THR A 73 1.53 -7.63 -0.67
C THR A 73 0.59 -8.80 -0.37
N VAL A 74 0.91 -10.00 -0.86
CA VAL A 74 0.16 -11.23 -0.53
C VAL A 74 0.24 -11.53 0.97
N PHE A 75 1.41 -11.42 1.59
CA PHE A 75 1.51 -11.59 3.05
C PHE A 75 0.72 -10.51 3.82
N TYR A 76 0.81 -9.25 3.39
CA TYR A 76 0.06 -8.15 3.99
C TYR A 76 -1.44 -8.37 3.90
N PHE A 77 -1.95 -8.88 2.79
CA PHE A 77 -3.37 -9.26 2.67
C PHE A 77 -3.82 -10.17 3.81
N PHE A 78 -3.07 -11.24 4.09
CA PHE A 78 -3.38 -12.17 5.18
C PHE A 78 -3.23 -11.51 6.56
N VAL A 79 -2.19 -10.69 6.76
CA VAL A 79 -2.00 -9.95 8.02
C VAL A 79 -3.18 -9.00 8.29
N TRP A 80 -3.65 -8.28 7.27
CA TRP A 80 -4.80 -7.37 7.41
C TRP A 80 -6.08 -8.13 7.71
N ILE A 81 -6.35 -9.25 7.04
CA ILE A 81 -7.50 -10.11 7.34
C ILE A 81 -7.42 -10.64 8.78
N TYR A 82 -6.26 -11.12 9.20
CA TYR A 82 -6.03 -11.60 10.57
C TYR A 82 -6.26 -10.48 11.60
N GLY A 83 -5.78 -9.26 11.31
CA GLY A 83 -6.01 -8.08 12.13
C GLY A 83 -7.49 -7.71 12.24
N ILE A 84 -8.24 -7.75 11.14
CA ILE A 84 -9.70 -7.53 11.12
C ILE A 84 -10.40 -8.60 11.96
N TYR A 85 -10.07 -9.89 11.75
CA TYR A 85 -10.65 -10.98 12.53
C TYR A 85 -10.44 -10.78 14.05
N ASN A 86 -9.21 -10.44 14.45
CA ASN A 86 -8.89 -10.20 15.86
C ASN A 86 -9.60 -8.97 16.45
N TRP A 87 -9.74 -7.89 15.69
CA TRP A 87 -10.37 -6.67 16.21
C TRP A 87 -11.90 -6.73 16.27
N PHE A 88 -12.53 -7.47 15.36
CA PHE A 88 -13.99 -7.51 15.25
C PHE A 88 -14.62 -8.75 15.90
N TYR A 89 -13.95 -9.90 15.90
CA TYR A 89 -14.55 -11.17 16.33
C TYR A 89 -13.94 -11.74 17.61
N LYS A 90 -12.67 -11.45 17.91
CA LYS A 90 -12.06 -11.90 19.17
C LYS A 90 -12.45 -10.94 20.29
N LYS A 91 -13.28 -11.38 21.24
CA LYS A 91 -13.47 -10.67 22.52
C LYS A 91 -12.09 -10.50 23.15
N ARG A 92 -11.74 -9.28 23.54
CA ARG A 92 -10.54 -9.02 24.34
C ARG A 92 -10.78 -9.61 25.74
N ASP A 93 -10.51 -10.90 25.89
CA ASP A 93 -10.48 -11.58 27.19
C ASP A 93 -9.12 -11.42 27.88
N LEU A 94 -8.31 -10.45 27.48
CA LEU A 94 -7.02 -10.18 28.09
C LEU A 94 -7.15 -8.91 28.93
N CYS A 95 -7.36 -9.13 30.23
CA CYS A 95 -7.12 -8.16 31.28
C CYS A 95 -5.85 -7.35 30.99
N GLY A 96 -6.03 -6.04 30.99
CA GLY A 96 -5.01 -5.01 31.14
C GLY A 96 -5.70 -3.83 31.79
#